data_AF-A0A9E1V9Z5-F1
#
_entry.id   AF-A0A9E1V9Z5-F1
#
_cell.length_a   1.000
_cell.length_b   1.000
_cell.length_c   1.000
_cell.angle_alpha   90.00
_cell.angle_beta   90.00
_cell.angle_gamma   90.00
#
_symmetry.space_group_name_H-M   'P 1'
#
loop_
_entity.id
_entity.type
_entity.pdbx_description
1 polymer ?
#
loop_
_entity_poly.entity_id
_entity_poly.type
_entity_poly.pdbx_seq_one_letter_code
_entity_poly.pdbx_strand_id
1 'polypeptide(L)' 'MMDKEELSTALSMAVDEMEGEQGDSHEIFMRIHQILQTMRAEGLPVPENLAALEKELGERFEADAKE' A
#
# COMPACT_ATOMS: atom_id res chain seq x y z
N MET A 1 -18.56 -1.69 -7.10
CA MET A 1 -17.25 -2.39 -7.08
C MET A 1 -16.26 -1.38 -7.61
N MET A 2 -15.13 -1.18 -6.93
CA MET A 2 -14.06 -0.36 -7.52
C MET A 2 -13.47 -1.12 -8.69
N ASP A 3 -13.33 -0.48 -9.83
CA ASP A 3 -12.72 -1.07 -11.01
C ASP A 3 -11.20 -1.21 -10.82
N LYS A 4 -10.57 -2.10 -11.61
CA LYS A 4 -9.10 -2.27 -11.63
C LYS A 4 -8.38 -0.93 -11.83
N GLU A 5 -8.93 -0.07 -12.68
CA GLU A 5 -8.37 1.23 -13.00
C GLU A 5 -8.46 2.19 -11.80
N GLU A 6 -9.56 2.14 -11.04
CA GLU A 6 -9.71 2.91 -9.81
C GLU A 6 -8.72 2.45 -8.73
N LEU A 7 -8.58 1.14 -8.52
CA LEU A 7 -7.60 0.58 -7.58
C LEU A 7 -6.17 0.97 -7.95
N SER A 8 -5.82 0.86 -9.24
CA SER A 8 -4.48 1.24 -9.73
C SER A 8 -4.22 2.74 -9.57
N THR A 9 -5.23 3.57 -9.81
CA THR A 9 -5.13 5.03 -9.62
C THR A 9 -4.96 5.38 -8.15
N ALA A 10 -5.80 4.83 -7.27
CA ALA A 10 -5.74 5.05 -5.83
C ALA A 10 -4.38 4.61 -5.25
N LEU A 11 -3.85 3.48 -5.73
CA LEU A 11 -2.54 2.98 -5.36
C LEU A 11 -1.42 3.94 -5.79
N SER A 12 -1.45 4.41 -7.04
CA SER A 12 -0.44 5.33 -7.56
C SER A 12 -0.45 6.67 -6.82
N MET A 13 -1.63 7.18 -6.45
CA MET A 13 -1.75 8.40 -5.66
C MET A 13 -1.20 8.23 -4.25
N ALA A 14 -1.48 7.09 -3.60
CA ALA A 14 -0.97 6.83 -2.25
C ALA A 14 0.55 6.63 -2.24
N VAL A 15 1.11 6.00 -3.28
CA VAL A 15 2.58 5.88 -3.43
C VAL A 15 3.22 7.25 -3.62
N ASP A 16 2.65 8.11 -4.48
CA ASP A 16 3.15 9.47 -4.70
C ASP A 16 3.11 10.32 -3.41
N GLU A 17 2.04 10.18 -2.62
CA GLU A 17 1.88 10.81 -1.30
C GLU A 17 2.96 10.33 -0.30
N MET A 18 3.26 9.02 -0.32
CA MET A 18 4.32 8.42 0.49
C MET A 18 5.72 8.88 0.07
N GLU A 19 6.01 8.88 -1.24
CA GLU A 19 7.31 9.33 -1.79
C GLU A 19 7.54 10.83 -1.59
N GLY A 20 6.46 11.61 -1.57
CA GLY A 20 6.50 13.04 -1.29
C GLY A 20 6.70 13.41 0.18
N GLU A 21 6.80 12.44 1.11
CA GLU A 21 6.75 12.65 2.57
C GLU A 21 5.52 13.51 2.99
N GLN A 22 4.45 13.45 2.20
CA GLN A 22 3.25 14.25 2.45
C GLN A 22 2.27 13.45 3.30
N GLY A 23 2.31 13.66 4.61
CA GLY A 23 1.40 13.02 5.55
C GLY A 23 2.06 11.92 6.37
N ASP A 24 1.24 11.11 7.03
CA ASP A 24 1.74 10.06 7.92
C ASP A 24 2.06 8.80 7.11
N SER A 25 3.34 8.46 7.00
CA SER A 25 3.80 7.32 6.19
C SER A 25 3.15 6.00 6.61
N HIS A 26 2.75 5.86 7.88
CA HIS A 26 2.06 4.66 8.36
C HIS A 26 0.59 4.63 7.91
N GLU A 27 -0.11 5.76 7.96
CA GLU A 27 -1.49 5.87 7.45
C GLU A 27 -1.56 5.63 5.94
N ILE A 28 -0.65 6.25 5.18
CA ILE A 28 -0.57 6.09 3.72
C ILE A 28 -0.24 4.63 3.37
N PHE A 29 0.67 4.02 4.13
CA PHE A 29 1.01 2.62 3.96
C PHE A 29 -0.17 1.68 4.22
N MET A 30 -0.91 1.89 5.30
CA MET A 30 -2.11 1.11 5.62
C MET A 30 -3.15 1.17 4.48
N ARG A 31 -3.27 2.34 3.85
CA ARG A 31 -4.13 2.53 2.68
C ARG A 31 -3.61 1.76 1.45
N ILE A 32 -2.31 1.85 1.14
CA ILE A 32 -1.67 1.06 0.08
C ILE A 32 -1.90 -0.43 0.32
N HIS A 33 -1.67 -0.91 1.54
CA HIS A 33 -1.87 -2.30 1.93
C HIS A 33 -3.30 -2.78 1.68
N GLN A 34 -4.31 -2.01 2.09
CA GLN A 34 -5.72 -2.35 1.84
C GLN A 34 -6.04 -2.43 0.33
N ILE A 35 -5.51 -1.51 -0.47
CA ILE A 35 -5.70 -1.53 -1.93
C ILE A 35 -5.06 -2.79 -2.52
N LEU A 36 -3.84 -3.15 -2.08
CA LEU A 36 -3.14 -4.35 -2.53
C LEU A 36 -3.84 -5.65 -2.09
N GLN A 37 -4.41 -5.71 -0.89
CA GLN A 37 -5.24 -6.83 -0.44
C GLN A 37 -6.50 -6.96 -1.31
N THR A 38 -7.15 -5.84 -1.63
CA THR A 38 -8.31 -5.82 -2.53
C THR A 38 -7.92 -6.30 -3.93
N MET A 39 -6.82 -5.82 -4.48
CA MET A 39 -6.30 -6.28 -5.77
C MET A 39 -6.03 -7.79 -5.77
N ARG A 40 -5.41 -8.33 -4.71
CA ARG A 40 -5.21 -9.79 -4.55
C ARG A 40 -6.54 -10.55 -4.47
N ALA A 41 -7.52 -10.03 -3.73
CA ALA A 41 -8.85 -10.64 -3.61
C ALA A 41 -9.60 -10.67 -4.95
N GLU A 42 -9.46 -9.61 -5.75
CA GLU A 42 -10.06 -9.50 -7.10
C GLU A 42 -9.25 -10.26 -8.17
N GLY A 43 -8.12 -10.88 -7.82
CA GLY A 43 -7.24 -11.60 -8.77
C GLY A 43 -6.43 -10.68 -9.70
N LEU A 44 -6.24 -9.43 -9.31
CA LEU A 44 -5.45 -8.44 -10.04
C LEU A 44 -3.95 -8.61 -9.78
N PRO A 45 -3.09 -8.36 -10.78
CA PRO A 45 -1.65 -8.41 -10.60
C PRO A 45 -1.18 -7.28 -9.68
N VAL A 46 -0.54 -7.64 -8.57
CA VAL A 46 0.14 -6.71 -7.67
C VAL A 46 1.57 -6.49 -8.15
N PRO A 47 2.03 -5.24 -8.33
CA PRO A 47 3.40 -4.97 -8.73
C PRO A 47 4.40 -5.37 -7.63
N GLU A 48 5.48 -6.06 -8.03
CA GLU A 48 6.49 -6.60 -7.11
C GLU A 48 7.18 -5.53 -6.25
N ASN A 49 7.41 -4.33 -6.82
CA ASN A 49 7.98 -3.20 -6.07
C ASN A 49 7.13 -2.85 -4.83
N LEU A 50 5.80 -2.89 -4.96
CA LEU A 50 4.91 -2.57 -3.83
C LEU A 50 4.77 -3.74 -2.86
N ALA A 51 4.84 -4.98 -3.34
CA ALA A 51 4.89 -6.15 -2.45
C ALA A 51 6.17 -6.16 -1.60
N ALA A 52 7.30 -5.73 -2.16
CA ALA A 52 8.55 -5.56 -1.41
C ALA A 52 8.43 -4.45 -0.36
N LEU A 53 7.92 -3.28 -0.77
CA LEU A 53 7.64 -2.16 0.13
C LEU A 53 6.69 -2.56 1.27
N GLU A 54 5.65 -3.33 0.95
CA GLU A 54 4.68 -3.86 1.92
C GLU A 54 5.32 -4.74 2.97
N LYS A 55 6.26 -5.57 2.55
CA LYS A 55 7.00 -6.44 3.46
C LYS A 55 7.95 -5.64 4.35
N GLU A 56 8.76 -4.75 3.77
CA GLU A 56 9.75 -3.96 4.52
C GLU A 56 9.08 -3.05 5.56
N LEU A 57 7.98 -2.39 5.18
CA LEU A 57 7.23 -1.52 6.07
C LEU A 57 6.41 -2.31 7.09
N GLY A 58 5.82 -3.44 6.68
CA GLY A 58 5.16 -4.35 7.61
C GLY A 58 6.09 -4.80 8.73
N GLU A 59 7.31 -5.24 8.39
CA GLU A 59 8.32 -5.61 9.39
C GLU A 59 8.69 -4.44 10.31
N ARG A 60 8.74 -3.21 9.76
CA ARG A 60 9.05 -1.99 10.52
C ARG A 60 7.91 -1.58 11.46
N PHE A 61 6.65 -1.65 11.02
CA PHE A 61 5.48 -1.33 11.84
C PHE A 61 5.15 -2.41 12.87
N GLU A 62 5.34 -3.69 12.55
CA GLU A 62 5.20 -4.78 13.52
C GLU A 62 6.26 -4.72 14.62
N ALA A 63 7.46 -4.23 14.30
CA ALA A 63 8.49 -3.95 15.29
C ALA A 63 8.11 -2.77 16.20
N ASP A 64 7.61 -1.68 15.62
CA ASP A 64 7.18 -0.47 16.35
C ASP A 64 5.97 -0.75 17.27
N ALA A 65 5.03 -1.61 16.84
CA ALA A 65 3.86 -1.99 17.64
C ALA A 65 4.17 -2.90 18.84
N LYS A 66 5.42 -3.39 18.97
CA LYS A 66 5.86 -4.26 20.08
C LYS A 66 6.65 -3.54 21.18
N GLU A 67 6.89 -2.23 21.08
CA GLU A 67 7.57 -1.43 22.12
C GLU A 67 6.62 -0.82 23.17
#